data_AF-A0A6H3NIU6-F1
#
_entry.id   AF-A0A6H3NIU6-F1
#
_cell.length_a   1.000
_cell.length_b   1.000
_cell.length_c   1.000
_cell.angle_alpha   90.00
_cell.angle_beta   90.00
_cell.angle_gamma   90.00
#
_symmetry.space_group_name_H-M   'P 1'
#
loop_
_entity.id
_entity.type
_entity.pdbx_description
1 polymer ?
#
loop_
_entity_poly.entity_id
_entity_poly.type
_entity_poly.pdbx_seq_one_letter_code
_entity_poly.pdbx_strand_id
1 'polypeptide(L)'
;MDYSAKLIELIEKAKLLQESDYATFSSEFDNYLFKLADSSFRQKAVFTVIVTLGIYKILHPNQDIRYHQSQLPGGFSGRSIDTRYITPILRIHGFPSMAESGWLTRSLEQAAPYDSNYPGKIGDRELKIAFLKIIEKINTEIGNVEIILINILAKVHKLTIGNESRIIRLESPEKIKIDDLICLLEAQFKFNYGTHGGSKIPVIAFHTIYELLIEEIERFSGCELKPLGSHTASDRSSRSSGDIEIFKDEKLFEAIEIKLDIPISANLIRIVKEKILKFNPVRYYVLSNSNIEESELTEIDHLIKEIYETHGCQVIINGLIPTLKYYFRLLDDTVSFFDKYQEKLLGDSELLATHKEIFQRLVYDCLKQNSIY
;
A
#
# COMPACT_ATOMS: atom_id res chain seq x y z
N MET A 1 -34.71 -0.03 -18.40
CA MET A 1 -33.47 -0.83 -18.50
C MET A 1 -32.60 -0.48 -17.32
N ASP A 2 -32.15 -1.48 -16.60
CA ASP A 2 -31.47 -1.30 -15.33
C ASP A 2 -29.95 -1.53 -15.49
N TYR A 3 -29.22 -0.45 -15.77
CA TYR A 3 -27.76 -0.45 -15.87
C TYR A 3 -27.12 -0.92 -14.57
N SER A 4 -27.74 -0.60 -13.43
CA SER A 4 -27.22 -0.95 -12.11
C SER A 4 -27.32 -2.45 -11.87
N ALA A 5 -28.51 -3.02 -12.07
CA ALA A 5 -28.72 -4.45 -11.91
C ALA A 5 -27.80 -5.25 -12.82
N LYS A 6 -27.61 -4.82 -14.08
CA LYS A 6 -26.74 -5.55 -14.99
C LYS A 6 -25.27 -5.52 -14.56
N LEU A 7 -24.77 -4.37 -14.11
CA LEU A 7 -23.40 -4.28 -13.62
C LEU A 7 -23.18 -5.11 -12.34
N ILE A 8 -24.13 -5.08 -11.41
CA ILE A 8 -24.07 -5.88 -10.17
C ILE A 8 -24.04 -7.38 -10.51
N GLU A 9 -24.92 -7.84 -11.41
CA GLU A 9 -24.94 -9.24 -11.87
C GLU A 9 -23.57 -9.69 -12.43
N LEU A 10 -22.94 -8.87 -13.28
CA LEU A 10 -21.63 -9.21 -13.84
C LEU A 10 -20.51 -9.16 -12.80
N ILE A 11 -20.57 -8.22 -11.84
CA ILE A 11 -19.62 -8.15 -10.73
C ILE A 11 -19.73 -9.41 -9.88
N GLU A 12 -20.94 -9.83 -9.49
CA GLU A 12 -21.15 -11.03 -8.66
C GLU A 12 -20.61 -12.29 -9.34
N LYS A 13 -20.88 -12.45 -10.64
CA LYS A 13 -20.29 -13.53 -11.45
C LYS A 13 -18.76 -13.47 -11.46
N ALA A 14 -18.20 -12.28 -11.69
CA ALA A 14 -16.75 -12.07 -11.73
C ALA A 14 -16.06 -12.37 -10.39
N LYS A 15 -16.70 -12.05 -9.25
CA LYS A 15 -16.15 -12.31 -7.91
C LYS A 15 -16.06 -13.81 -7.59
N LEU A 16 -16.92 -14.63 -8.19
CA LEU A 16 -16.95 -16.08 -7.98
C LEU A 16 -16.01 -16.85 -8.93
N LEU A 17 -15.46 -16.20 -9.95
CA LEU A 17 -14.72 -16.85 -11.02
C LEU A 17 -13.27 -17.18 -10.62
N GLN A 18 -12.89 -18.46 -10.73
CA GLN A 18 -11.51 -18.90 -10.52
C GLN A 18 -10.66 -18.67 -11.79
N GLU A 19 -9.33 -18.62 -11.62
CA GLU A 19 -8.42 -18.32 -12.75
C GLU A 19 -8.43 -19.39 -13.82
N SER A 20 -8.60 -20.65 -13.42
CA SER A 20 -8.76 -21.81 -14.31
C SER A 20 -10.01 -21.71 -15.20
N ASP A 21 -10.99 -20.91 -14.78
CA ASP A 21 -12.31 -20.82 -15.40
C ASP A 21 -12.48 -19.55 -16.24
N TYR A 22 -11.39 -18.78 -16.40
CA TYR A 22 -11.37 -17.63 -17.27
C TYR A 22 -11.59 -18.07 -18.72
N ALA A 23 -12.40 -17.29 -19.44
CA ALA A 23 -12.64 -17.59 -20.84
C ALA A 23 -11.35 -17.30 -21.62
N THR A 24 -10.90 -18.26 -22.42
CA THR A 24 -9.73 -18.10 -23.28
C THR A 24 -10.14 -17.41 -24.58
N PHE A 25 -9.42 -16.36 -24.95
CA PHE A 25 -9.55 -15.73 -26.26
C PHE A 25 -8.31 -16.03 -27.11
N SER A 26 -8.12 -15.33 -28.24
CA SER A 26 -6.82 -15.38 -28.90
C SER A 26 -5.75 -14.84 -27.95
N SER A 27 -4.53 -15.38 -28.01
CA SER A 27 -3.41 -14.93 -27.17
C SER A 27 -3.19 -13.41 -27.24
N GLU A 28 -3.36 -12.82 -28.41
CA GLU A 28 -3.31 -11.38 -28.61
C GLU A 28 -4.40 -10.64 -27.83
N PHE A 29 -5.65 -11.11 -27.88
CA PHE A 29 -6.75 -10.45 -27.20
C PHE A 29 -6.65 -10.60 -25.68
N ASP A 30 -6.23 -11.77 -25.19
CA ASP A 30 -5.98 -11.99 -23.77
C ASP A 30 -4.89 -11.04 -23.23
N ASN A 31 -3.85 -10.75 -24.02
CA ASN A 31 -2.85 -9.75 -23.67
C ASN A 31 -3.46 -8.34 -23.55
N TYR A 32 -4.42 -7.98 -24.40
CA TYR A 32 -5.15 -6.71 -24.28
C TYR A 32 -5.98 -6.66 -22.99
N LEU A 33 -6.70 -7.73 -22.66
CA LEU A 33 -7.49 -7.82 -21.41
C LEU A 33 -6.57 -7.71 -20.19
N PHE A 34 -5.42 -8.39 -20.21
CA PHE A 34 -4.42 -8.31 -19.15
C PHE A 34 -3.87 -6.89 -18.99
N LYS A 35 -3.43 -6.24 -20.08
CA LYS A 35 -2.88 -4.87 -20.05
C LYS A 35 -3.89 -3.87 -19.47
N LEU A 36 -5.17 -3.99 -19.84
CA LEU A 36 -6.24 -3.15 -19.29
C LEU A 36 -6.40 -3.38 -17.78
N ALA A 37 -6.46 -4.64 -17.35
CA ALA A 37 -6.64 -4.99 -15.94
C ALA A 37 -5.46 -4.53 -15.07
N ASP A 38 -4.21 -4.78 -15.49
CA ASP A 38 -2.99 -4.34 -14.80
C ASP A 38 -2.92 -2.82 -14.66
N SER A 39 -3.42 -2.10 -15.66
CA SER A 39 -3.42 -0.63 -15.65
C SER A 39 -4.60 -0.01 -14.88
N SER A 40 -5.58 -0.80 -14.44
CA SER A 40 -6.88 -0.31 -13.96
C SER A 40 -6.79 0.62 -12.74
N PHE A 41 -5.85 0.40 -11.81
CA PHE A 41 -5.66 1.26 -10.63
C PHE A 41 -4.94 2.57 -10.95
N ARG A 42 -4.00 2.55 -11.92
CA ARG A 42 -3.28 3.74 -12.39
C ARG A 42 -4.09 4.57 -13.39
N GLN A 43 -4.96 3.92 -14.15
CA GLN A 43 -5.74 4.48 -15.26
C GLN A 43 -7.23 4.19 -15.07
N LYS A 44 -7.77 4.54 -13.89
CA LYS A 44 -9.15 4.24 -13.47
C LYS A 44 -10.22 4.66 -14.47
N ALA A 45 -9.99 5.80 -15.13
CA ALA A 45 -10.88 6.32 -16.16
C ALA A 45 -11.02 5.37 -17.37
N VAL A 46 -9.91 4.77 -17.83
CA VAL A 46 -9.89 3.85 -18.98
C VAL A 46 -10.72 2.60 -18.68
N PHE A 47 -10.51 2.02 -17.50
CA PHE A 47 -11.28 0.88 -17.01
C PHE A 47 -12.78 1.22 -16.89
N THR A 48 -13.11 2.34 -16.24
CA THR A 48 -14.48 2.82 -16.07
C THR A 48 -15.19 3.01 -17.41
N VAL A 49 -14.48 3.53 -18.42
CA VAL A 49 -15.01 3.71 -19.76
C VAL A 49 -15.37 2.38 -20.41
N ILE A 50 -14.46 1.40 -20.39
CA ILE A 50 -14.72 0.07 -20.95
C ILE A 50 -15.95 -0.58 -20.30
N VAL A 51 -16.05 -0.55 -18.97
CA VAL A 51 -17.18 -1.14 -18.24
C VAL A 51 -18.50 -0.50 -18.68
N THR A 52 -18.57 0.82 -18.70
CA THR A 52 -19.78 1.55 -19.10
C THR A 52 -20.18 1.24 -20.54
N LEU A 53 -19.23 1.24 -21.49
CA LEU A 53 -19.52 0.95 -22.90
C LEU A 53 -20.01 -0.49 -23.09
N GLY A 54 -19.40 -1.46 -22.41
CA GLY A 54 -19.83 -2.86 -22.46
C GLY A 54 -21.22 -3.06 -21.86
N ILE A 55 -21.50 -2.48 -20.68
CA ILE A 55 -22.83 -2.52 -20.07
C ILE A 55 -23.88 -1.89 -20.99
N TYR A 56 -23.55 -0.76 -21.63
CA TYR A 56 -24.44 -0.14 -22.60
C TYR A 56 -24.69 -1.06 -23.80
N LYS A 57 -23.65 -1.68 -24.36
CA LYS A 57 -23.78 -2.58 -25.52
C LYS A 57 -24.68 -3.78 -25.22
N ILE A 58 -24.59 -4.35 -24.02
CA ILE A 58 -25.44 -5.48 -23.62
C ILE A 58 -26.92 -5.07 -23.62
N LEU A 59 -27.24 -3.88 -23.11
CA LEU A 59 -28.60 -3.38 -23.02
C LEU A 59 -29.11 -2.78 -24.35
N HIS A 60 -28.20 -2.35 -25.22
CA HIS A 60 -28.49 -1.73 -26.52
C HIS A 60 -27.64 -2.39 -27.62
N PRO A 61 -27.95 -3.65 -28.01
CA PRO A 61 -27.10 -4.46 -28.88
C PRO A 61 -26.84 -3.82 -30.25
N ASN A 62 -27.81 -3.03 -30.75
CA ASN A 62 -27.72 -2.37 -32.05
C ASN A 62 -26.94 -1.04 -32.00
N GLN A 63 -26.58 -0.53 -30.83
CA GLN A 63 -25.81 0.71 -30.72
C GLN A 63 -24.35 0.47 -31.12
N ASP A 64 -23.81 1.34 -31.96
CA ASP A 64 -22.36 1.47 -32.11
C ASP A 64 -21.79 2.28 -30.94
N ILE A 65 -21.14 1.59 -30.02
CA ILE A 65 -20.67 2.19 -28.75
C ILE A 65 -19.43 3.06 -28.91
N ARG A 66 -18.77 3.04 -30.08
CA ARG A 66 -17.63 3.92 -30.35
C ARG A 66 -18.06 5.38 -30.39
N TYR A 67 -19.31 5.63 -30.79
CA TYR A 67 -19.97 6.95 -30.80
C TYR A 67 -20.52 7.28 -29.41
N HIS A 68 -19.61 7.46 -28.46
CA HIS A 68 -19.89 7.53 -27.02
C HIS A 68 -20.40 8.89 -26.50
N GLN A 69 -20.68 9.85 -27.40
CA GLN A 69 -21.21 11.18 -27.07
C GLN A 69 -22.45 11.50 -27.89
N SER A 70 -23.47 12.11 -27.26
CA SER A 70 -24.73 12.49 -27.92
C SER A 70 -24.57 13.46 -29.10
N GLN A 71 -23.48 14.21 -29.14
CA GLN A 71 -23.16 15.13 -30.23
C GLN A 71 -22.56 14.44 -31.46
N LEU A 72 -22.09 13.20 -31.32
CA LEU A 72 -21.63 12.41 -32.45
C LEU A 72 -22.84 11.83 -33.22
N PRO A 73 -22.76 11.69 -34.55
CA PRO A 73 -23.84 11.07 -35.32
C PRO A 73 -24.18 9.67 -34.81
N GLY A 74 -25.44 9.46 -34.42
CA GLY A 74 -25.90 8.20 -33.84
C GLY A 74 -25.33 7.90 -32.44
N GLY A 75 -24.75 8.87 -31.76
CA GLY A 75 -24.11 8.67 -30.46
C GLY A 75 -25.05 8.76 -29.27
N PHE A 76 -24.54 8.38 -28.09
CA PHE A 76 -25.28 8.35 -26.83
C PHE A 76 -24.49 9.03 -25.70
N SER A 77 -25.13 9.31 -24.57
CA SER A 77 -24.48 10.01 -23.46
C SER A 77 -23.75 9.05 -22.52
N GLY A 78 -22.55 8.58 -22.90
CA GLY A 78 -21.76 7.64 -22.07
C GLY A 78 -21.48 8.19 -20.66
N ARG A 79 -21.08 9.47 -20.56
CA ARG A 79 -20.84 10.16 -19.28
C ARG A 79 -22.05 10.13 -18.34
N SER A 80 -23.25 10.39 -18.85
CA SER A 80 -24.46 10.43 -18.00
C SER A 80 -24.74 9.08 -17.36
N ILE A 81 -24.44 8.00 -18.08
CA ILE A 81 -24.63 6.62 -17.62
C ILE A 81 -23.56 6.26 -16.61
N ASP A 82 -22.31 6.63 -16.89
CA ASP A 82 -21.20 6.42 -15.96
C ASP A 82 -21.43 7.10 -14.61
N THR A 83 -21.66 8.42 -14.62
CA THR A 83 -21.84 9.21 -13.40
C THR A 83 -23.04 8.72 -12.57
N ARG A 84 -24.13 8.31 -13.22
CA ARG A 84 -25.36 7.92 -12.52
C ARG A 84 -25.32 6.48 -12.00
N TYR A 85 -24.67 5.57 -12.71
CA TYR A 85 -24.79 4.13 -12.44
C TYR A 85 -23.43 3.44 -12.27
N ILE A 86 -22.49 3.62 -13.20
CA ILE A 86 -21.29 2.77 -13.28
C ILE A 86 -20.26 3.12 -12.21
N THR A 87 -19.76 4.37 -12.19
CA THR A 87 -18.76 4.82 -11.20
C THR A 87 -19.23 4.58 -9.75
N PRO A 88 -20.49 4.92 -9.36
CA PRO A 88 -20.99 4.64 -8.02
C PRO A 88 -20.97 3.15 -7.65
N ILE A 89 -21.37 2.26 -8.55
CA ILE A 89 -21.42 0.81 -8.29
C ILE A 89 -20.01 0.22 -8.21
N LEU A 90 -19.12 0.59 -9.13
CA LEU A 90 -17.71 0.17 -9.05
C LEU A 90 -17.11 0.55 -7.70
N ARG A 91 -17.38 1.78 -7.22
CA ARG A 91 -16.93 2.25 -5.90
C ARG A 91 -17.49 1.42 -4.75
N ILE A 92 -18.81 1.21 -4.71
CA ILE A 92 -19.48 0.45 -3.64
C ILE A 92 -18.94 -0.98 -3.57
N HIS A 93 -18.60 -1.58 -4.71
CA HIS A 93 -18.12 -2.96 -4.79
C HIS A 93 -16.59 -3.12 -4.70
N GLY A 94 -15.86 -2.03 -4.42
CA GLY A 94 -14.41 -2.02 -4.15
C GLY A 94 -13.50 -1.91 -5.39
N PHE A 95 -14.06 -1.74 -6.58
CA PHE A 95 -13.29 -1.64 -7.83
C PHE A 95 -12.65 -0.24 -8.01
N PRO A 96 -11.56 -0.13 -8.79
CA PRO A 96 -10.98 1.16 -9.15
C PRO A 96 -12.02 2.02 -9.86
N SER A 97 -12.27 3.21 -9.32
CA SER A 97 -13.28 4.15 -9.82
C SER A 97 -12.79 5.59 -9.75
N MET A 98 -13.34 6.44 -10.61
CA MET A 98 -13.08 7.89 -10.59
C MET A 98 -13.85 8.57 -9.45
N ALA A 99 -13.46 9.80 -9.10
CA ALA A 99 -14.22 10.61 -8.14
C ALA A 99 -15.63 10.95 -8.66
N GLU A 100 -15.75 11.20 -9.96
CA GLU A 100 -17.02 11.55 -10.61
C GLU A 100 -17.30 10.72 -11.87
N SER A 101 -16.36 10.67 -12.82
CA SER A 101 -16.54 9.92 -14.07
C SER A 101 -15.21 9.70 -14.80
N GLY A 102 -15.11 8.62 -15.57
CA GLY A 102 -14.02 8.38 -16.52
C GLY A 102 -13.95 9.42 -17.64
N TRP A 103 -15.09 9.97 -18.04
CA TRP A 103 -15.23 10.92 -19.15
C TRP A 103 -14.85 12.35 -18.82
N LEU A 104 -14.44 12.65 -17.59
CA LEU A 104 -13.81 13.95 -17.26
C LEU A 104 -12.32 13.97 -17.57
N THR A 105 -11.78 12.87 -18.09
CA THR A 105 -10.39 12.78 -18.50
C THR A 105 -10.24 13.35 -19.91
N ARG A 106 -9.41 14.38 -20.08
CA ARG A 106 -9.16 15.08 -21.36
C ARG A 106 -8.86 14.16 -22.55
N SER A 107 -8.19 13.04 -22.31
CA SER A 107 -7.86 12.07 -23.37
C SER A 107 -9.04 11.20 -23.79
N LEU A 108 -10.07 11.06 -22.96
CA LEU A 108 -11.25 10.22 -23.20
C LEU A 108 -12.47 11.05 -23.61
N GLU A 109 -12.50 12.36 -23.33
CA GLU A 109 -13.63 13.25 -23.63
C GLU A 109 -13.65 13.80 -25.07
N GLN A 110 -12.67 13.45 -25.91
CA GLN A 110 -12.57 14.03 -27.25
C GLN A 110 -13.74 13.60 -28.13
N ALA A 111 -14.31 14.56 -28.87
CA ALA A 111 -15.46 14.38 -29.74
C ALA A 111 -15.10 13.60 -31.04
N ALA A 112 -14.61 12.39 -30.89
CA ALA A 112 -14.25 11.48 -31.98
C ALA A 112 -14.64 10.04 -31.59
N PRO A 113 -15.02 9.18 -32.55
CA PRO A 113 -15.30 7.78 -32.26
C PRO A 113 -14.06 7.06 -31.68
N TYR A 114 -14.27 6.11 -30.75
CA TYR A 114 -13.21 5.24 -30.26
C TYR A 114 -12.85 4.15 -31.29
N ASP A 115 -12.32 4.56 -32.43
CA ASP A 115 -11.77 3.70 -33.47
C ASP A 115 -10.23 3.77 -33.50
N SER A 116 -9.60 3.09 -34.48
CA SER A 116 -8.14 3.07 -34.62
C SER A 116 -7.49 4.45 -34.83
N ASN A 117 -8.27 5.45 -35.25
CA ASN A 117 -7.82 6.82 -35.52
C ASN A 117 -8.09 7.77 -34.35
N TYR A 118 -8.61 7.27 -33.22
CA TYR A 118 -8.95 8.11 -32.09
C TYR A 118 -7.76 8.98 -31.63
N PRO A 119 -7.90 10.33 -31.57
CA PRO A 119 -6.76 11.22 -31.34
C PRO A 119 -6.30 11.31 -29.88
N GLY A 120 -7.11 10.85 -28.92
CA GLY A 120 -6.81 10.96 -27.50
C GLY A 120 -5.55 10.20 -27.07
N LYS A 121 -4.77 10.81 -26.17
CA LYS A 121 -3.57 10.21 -25.58
C LYS A 121 -3.94 9.38 -24.34
N ILE A 122 -4.23 8.11 -24.55
CA ILE A 122 -4.66 7.17 -23.50
C ILE A 122 -3.42 6.42 -22.98
N GLY A 123 -2.97 6.75 -21.77
CA GLY A 123 -1.83 6.07 -21.13
C GLY A 123 -0.60 5.91 -22.02
N ASP A 124 0.02 4.73 -21.96
CA ASP A 124 1.07 4.32 -22.88
C ASP A 124 0.52 3.78 -24.21
N ARG A 125 1.40 3.57 -25.19
CA ARG A 125 1.00 3.11 -26.53
C ARG A 125 0.26 1.76 -26.49
N GLU A 126 0.70 0.84 -25.63
CA GLU A 126 0.12 -0.50 -25.53
C GLU A 126 -1.29 -0.45 -24.91
N LEU A 127 -1.49 0.36 -23.88
CA LEU A 127 -2.79 0.55 -23.23
C LEU A 127 -3.78 1.21 -24.19
N LYS A 128 -3.33 2.20 -24.98
CA LYS A 128 -4.19 2.79 -26.02
C LYS A 128 -4.64 1.73 -27.04
N ILE A 129 -3.73 0.89 -27.51
CA ILE A 129 -4.05 -0.19 -28.46
C ILE A 129 -5.04 -1.18 -27.82
N ALA A 130 -4.74 -1.64 -26.60
CA ALA A 130 -5.61 -2.56 -25.86
C ALA A 130 -7.02 -1.98 -25.68
N PHE A 131 -7.12 -0.73 -25.23
CA PHE A 131 -8.40 -0.02 -25.06
C PHE A 131 -9.23 -0.01 -26.34
N LEU A 132 -8.65 0.43 -27.46
CA LEU A 132 -9.37 0.52 -28.74
C LEU A 132 -9.76 -0.86 -29.28
N LYS A 133 -8.87 -1.86 -29.14
CA LYS A 133 -9.13 -3.23 -29.61
C LYS A 133 -10.21 -3.93 -28.80
N ILE A 134 -10.27 -3.70 -27.49
CA ILE A 134 -11.36 -4.21 -26.63
C ILE A 134 -12.69 -3.57 -27.02
N ILE A 135 -12.75 -2.24 -27.24
CA ILE A 135 -13.97 -1.58 -27.69
C ILE A 135 -14.43 -2.10 -29.04
N GLU A 136 -13.50 -2.25 -29.99
CA GLU A 136 -13.79 -2.82 -31.31
C GLU A 136 -14.43 -4.21 -31.18
N LYS A 137 -13.85 -5.09 -30.37
CA LYS A 137 -14.36 -6.44 -30.12
C LYS A 137 -15.75 -6.43 -29.45
N ILE A 138 -15.95 -5.61 -28.42
CA ILE A 138 -17.24 -5.45 -27.74
C ILE A 138 -18.30 -4.95 -28.74
N ASN A 139 -17.93 -4.04 -29.63
CA ASN A 139 -18.88 -3.46 -30.58
C ASN A 139 -19.35 -4.46 -31.65
N THR A 140 -18.47 -5.36 -32.09
CA THR A 140 -18.72 -6.30 -33.20
C THR A 140 -19.22 -7.67 -32.76
N GLU A 141 -18.87 -8.15 -31.56
CA GLU A 141 -19.22 -9.49 -31.07
C GLU A 141 -20.19 -9.46 -29.88
N ILE A 142 -21.46 -9.16 -30.16
CA ILE A 142 -22.54 -9.03 -29.16
C ILE A 142 -22.63 -10.25 -28.23
N GLY A 143 -22.47 -11.48 -28.76
CA GLY A 143 -22.58 -12.72 -28.00
C GLY A 143 -21.51 -12.91 -26.91
N ASN A 144 -20.39 -12.19 -27.00
CA ASN A 144 -19.24 -12.36 -26.10
C ASN A 144 -19.06 -11.18 -25.12
N VAL A 145 -19.87 -10.12 -25.19
CA VAL A 145 -19.65 -8.91 -24.38
C VAL A 145 -19.69 -9.18 -22.89
N GLU A 146 -20.66 -9.97 -22.41
CA GLU A 146 -20.74 -10.35 -21.00
C GLU A 146 -19.51 -11.12 -20.55
N ILE A 147 -19.05 -12.07 -21.37
CA ILE A 147 -17.86 -12.90 -21.07
C ILE A 147 -16.61 -12.02 -21.00
N ILE A 148 -16.44 -11.09 -21.93
CA ILE A 148 -15.32 -10.12 -21.94
C ILE A 148 -15.35 -9.28 -20.66
N LEU A 149 -16.50 -8.70 -20.30
CA LEU A 149 -16.63 -7.88 -19.11
C LEU A 149 -16.39 -8.69 -17.82
N ILE A 150 -16.96 -9.89 -17.71
CA ILE A 150 -16.72 -10.78 -16.57
C ILE A 150 -15.23 -11.09 -16.42
N ASN A 151 -14.52 -11.36 -17.53
CA ASN A 151 -13.08 -11.64 -17.48
C ASN A 151 -12.27 -10.42 -17.03
N ILE A 152 -12.58 -9.22 -17.54
CA ILE A 152 -11.91 -7.98 -17.10
C ILE A 152 -12.21 -7.72 -15.62
N LEU A 153 -13.48 -7.82 -15.21
CA LEU A 153 -13.89 -7.61 -13.82
C LEU A 153 -13.25 -8.66 -12.90
N ALA A 154 -13.15 -9.92 -13.30
CA ALA A 154 -12.53 -10.97 -12.47
C ALA A 154 -11.03 -10.71 -12.29
N LYS A 155 -10.31 -10.35 -13.37
CA LYS A 155 -8.89 -9.98 -13.31
C LYS A 155 -8.68 -8.75 -12.42
N VAL A 156 -9.48 -7.69 -12.58
CA VAL A 156 -9.39 -6.48 -11.73
C VAL A 156 -9.81 -6.79 -10.29
N HIS A 157 -10.79 -7.67 -10.08
CA HIS A 157 -11.21 -8.06 -8.74
C HIS A 157 -10.11 -8.83 -8.00
N LYS A 158 -9.36 -9.69 -8.68
CA LYS A 158 -8.21 -10.36 -8.07
C LYS A 158 -7.11 -9.38 -7.69
N LEU A 159 -6.84 -8.39 -8.54
CA LEU A 159 -5.95 -7.28 -8.17
C LEU A 159 -6.54 -6.48 -6.99
N THR A 160 -7.86 -6.34 -6.91
CA THR A 160 -8.56 -5.68 -5.79
C THR A 160 -8.46 -6.49 -4.50
N ILE A 161 -8.67 -7.80 -4.52
CA ILE A 161 -8.49 -8.68 -3.34
C ILE A 161 -7.01 -8.72 -2.93
N GLY A 162 -6.10 -8.71 -3.91
CA GLY A 162 -4.67 -8.56 -3.67
C GLY A 162 -4.27 -7.20 -3.08
N ASN A 163 -5.13 -6.17 -3.21
CA ASN A 163 -4.92 -4.81 -2.72
C ASN A 163 -5.82 -4.44 -1.50
N GLU A 164 -6.78 -5.28 -1.11
CA GLU A 164 -7.49 -5.12 0.16
C GLU A 164 -6.53 -5.53 1.27
N SER A 165 -6.20 -4.58 2.15
CA SER A 165 -5.43 -4.75 3.39
C SER A 165 -6.12 -5.73 4.34
N ARG A 166 -6.16 -7.01 3.99
CA ARG A 166 -6.66 -8.11 4.81
C ARG A 166 -5.53 -8.59 5.70
N ILE A 167 -5.87 -8.83 6.96
CA ILE A 167 -5.05 -9.58 7.89
C ILE A 167 -4.74 -10.94 7.24
N ILE A 168 -3.48 -11.18 6.91
CA ILE A 168 -2.98 -12.43 6.40
C ILE A 168 -2.94 -13.39 7.57
N ARG A 169 -3.75 -14.46 7.49
CA ARG A 169 -3.62 -15.62 8.37
C ARG A 169 -2.60 -16.57 7.79
N LEU A 170 -1.59 -16.90 8.58
CA LEU A 170 -0.57 -17.87 8.19
C LEU A 170 -1.14 -19.29 8.32
N GLU A 171 -0.80 -20.16 7.37
CA GLU A 171 -1.26 -21.55 7.34
C GLU A 171 -0.51 -22.43 8.34
N SER A 172 0.66 -21.97 8.82
CA SER A 172 1.46 -22.61 9.86
C SER A 172 2.16 -21.55 10.71
N PRO A 173 1.43 -20.83 11.58
CA PRO A 173 1.97 -19.72 12.36
C PRO A 173 3.16 -20.13 13.21
N GLU A 174 3.11 -21.30 13.86
CA GLU A 174 4.17 -21.84 14.74
C GLU A 174 5.52 -22.18 14.06
N LYS A 175 5.74 -21.74 12.82
CA LYS A 175 6.99 -21.96 12.05
C LYS A 175 7.71 -20.69 11.60
N ILE A 176 7.23 -19.48 11.90
CA ILE A 176 7.91 -18.25 11.45
C ILE A 176 9.28 -18.14 12.10
N LYS A 177 10.36 -18.23 11.33
CA LYS A 177 11.72 -18.04 11.87
C LYS A 177 12.03 -16.55 11.98
N ILE A 178 12.92 -16.21 12.90
CA ILE A 178 13.44 -14.84 13.04
C ILE A 178 14.00 -14.33 11.70
N ASP A 179 14.74 -15.17 10.97
CA ASP A 179 15.32 -14.77 9.68
C ASP A 179 14.25 -14.48 8.62
N ASP A 180 13.09 -15.14 8.66
CA ASP A 180 11.98 -14.86 7.74
C ASP A 180 11.35 -13.48 8.01
N LEU A 181 11.15 -13.13 9.30
CA LEU A 181 10.69 -11.79 9.69
C LEU A 181 11.70 -10.70 9.37
N ILE A 182 12.98 -10.97 9.60
CA ILE A 182 14.05 -10.03 9.26
C ILE A 182 14.10 -9.80 7.75
N CYS A 183 13.96 -10.86 6.94
CA CYS A 183 13.89 -10.74 5.49
C CYS A 183 12.71 -9.85 5.07
N LEU A 184 11.52 -10.08 5.64
CA LEU A 184 10.32 -9.28 5.39
C LEU A 184 10.53 -7.79 5.74
N LEU A 185 10.97 -7.50 6.96
CA LEU A 185 11.14 -6.13 7.46
C LEU A 185 12.26 -5.40 6.69
N GLU A 186 13.37 -6.07 6.40
CA GLU A 186 14.46 -5.49 5.63
C GLU A 186 14.04 -5.15 4.20
N ALA A 187 13.31 -6.05 3.53
CA ALA A 187 12.76 -5.80 2.21
C ALA A 187 11.76 -4.63 2.24
N GLN A 188 10.94 -4.55 3.28
CA GLN A 188 9.95 -3.50 3.43
C GLN A 188 10.57 -2.12 3.69
N PHE A 189 11.60 -2.04 4.53
CA PHE A 189 12.28 -0.78 4.85
C PHE A 189 13.10 -0.25 3.67
N LYS A 190 13.69 -1.14 2.87
CA LYS A 190 14.49 -0.77 1.67
C LYS A 190 13.63 -0.46 0.44
N PHE A 191 12.33 -0.75 0.48
CA PHE A 191 11.48 -0.55 -0.68
C PHE A 191 11.30 0.95 -0.98
N ASN A 192 11.57 1.36 -2.21
CA ASN A 192 11.31 2.72 -2.65
C ASN A 192 9.83 2.88 -3.05
N TYR A 193 9.02 3.40 -2.13
CA TYR A 193 7.58 3.58 -2.34
C TYR A 193 7.22 4.72 -3.31
N GLY A 194 8.13 5.66 -3.58
CA GLY A 194 7.84 6.85 -4.38
C GLY A 194 6.75 7.77 -3.79
N THR A 195 6.40 7.58 -2.52
CA THR A 195 5.34 8.30 -1.79
C THR A 195 5.79 8.69 -0.38
N HIS A 196 5.10 9.66 0.23
CA HIS A 196 5.32 10.01 1.64
C HIS A 196 4.75 8.93 2.59
N GLY A 197 5.21 8.91 3.84
CA GLY A 197 4.68 8.05 4.91
C GLY A 197 5.47 6.76 5.16
N GLY A 198 6.34 6.34 4.24
CA GLY A 198 7.17 5.13 4.40
C GLY A 198 8.10 5.16 5.63
N SER A 199 8.51 6.35 6.10
CA SER A 199 9.34 6.52 7.30
C SER A 199 8.65 6.08 8.59
N LYS A 200 7.31 5.95 8.61
CA LYS A 200 6.55 5.45 9.76
C LYS A 200 6.60 3.92 9.89
N ILE A 201 6.93 3.20 8.81
CA ILE A 201 6.91 1.72 8.78
C ILE A 201 7.89 1.13 9.81
N PRO A 202 9.18 1.55 9.87
CA PRO A 202 10.07 1.11 10.94
C PRO A 202 9.60 1.47 12.35
N VAL A 203 8.95 2.63 12.52
CA VAL A 203 8.43 3.05 13.82
C VAL A 203 7.31 2.13 14.30
N ILE A 204 6.41 1.71 13.42
CA ILE A 204 5.37 0.72 13.75
C ILE A 204 6.01 -0.61 14.14
N ALA A 205 7.06 -1.05 13.43
CA ALA A 205 7.77 -2.30 13.75
C ALA A 205 8.41 -2.24 15.15
N PHE A 206 9.14 -1.17 15.45
CA PHE A 206 9.75 -1.00 16.78
C PHE A 206 8.73 -0.80 17.88
N HIS A 207 7.64 -0.07 17.62
CA HIS A 207 6.57 0.09 18.62
C HIS A 207 5.92 -1.26 18.94
N THR A 208 5.69 -2.07 17.92
CA THR A 208 5.14 -3.43 18.09
C THR A 208 6.06 -4.32 18.89
N ILE A 209 7.36 -4.33 18.60
CA ILE A 209 8.28 -5.20 19.34
C ILE A 209 8.44 -4.72 20.78
N TYR A 210 8.45 -3.41 21.05
CA TYR A 210 8.51 -2.89 22.41
C TYR A 210 7.24 -3.21 23.23
N GLU A 211 6.07 -3.25 22.59
CA GLU A 211 4.84 -3.72 23.25
C GLU A 211 5.03 -5.14 23.81
N LEU A 212 5.57 -6.05 22.99
CA LEU A 212 5.85 -7.43 23.42
C LEU A 212 6.98 -7.52 24.45
N LEU A 213 8.09 -6.79 24.24
CA LEU A 213 9.21 -6.78 25.20
C LEU A 213 8.76 -6.29 26.60
N ILE A 214 7.82 -5.34 26.65
CA ILE A 214 7.27 -4.84 27.92
C ILE A 214 6.39 -5.89 28.60
N GLU A 215 5.63 -6.67 27.83
CA GLU A 215 4.80 -7.76 28.34
C GLU A 215 5.64 -8.96 28.83
N GLU A 216 6.73 -9.29 28.14
CA GLU A 216 7.43 -10.56 28.30
C GLU A 216 8.73 -10.47 29.13
N ILE A 217 9.38 -9.31 29.22
CA ILE A 217 10.71 -9.18 29.83
C ILE A 217 10.67 -8.44 31.16
N GLU A 218 11.17 -9.09 32.22
CA GLU A 218 11.24 -8.56 33.59
C GLU A 218 11.88 -7.17 33.71
N ARG A 219 12.88 -6.86 32.87
CA ARG A 219 13.52 -5.52 32.82
C ARG A 219 12.50 -4.38 32.65
N PHE A 220 11.45 -4.63 31.87
CA PHE A 220 10.40 -3.67 31.58
C PHE A 220 9.20 -3.78 32.54
N SER A 221 9.31 -4.55 33.62
CA SER A 221 8.27 -4.60 34.66
C SER A 221 7.99 -3.19 35.19
N GLY A 222 6.70 -2.83 35.22
CA GLY A 222 6.22 -1.49 35.60
C GLY A 222 6.40 -0.41 34.53
N CYS A 223 6.82 -0.77 33.32
CA CYS A 223 6.90 0.17 32.21
C CYS A 223 5.57 0.33 31.47
N GLU A 224 5.34 1.53 30.92
CA GLU A 224 4.22 1.87 30.06
C GLU A 224 4.74 2.37 28.71
N LEU A 225 4.26 1.77 27.61
CA LEU A 225 4.53 2.22 26.26
C LEU A 225 3.51 3.28 25.85
N LYS A 226 3.99 4.46 25.43
CA LYS A 226 3.05 5.45 24.89
C LYS A 226 2.43 5.01 23.57
N PRO A 227 1.19 5.45 23.27
CA PRO A 227 0.59 5.25 21.95
C PRO A 227 1.45 5.85 20.84
N LEU A 228 1.40 5.23 19.65
CA LEU A 228 2.05 5.77 18.45
C LEU A 228 1.58 7.20 18.16
N GLY A 229 2.52 8.12 18.06
CA GLY A 229 2.26 9.49 17.64
C GLY A 229 1.93 9.62 16.16
N SER A 230 1.34 10.75 15.76
CA SER A 230 1.19 11.10 14.35
C SER A 230 2.50 11.62 13.78
N HIS A 231 2.97 11.05 12.66
CA HIS A 231 4.19 11.50 11.96
C HIS A 231 3.96 12.75 11.11
N THR A 232 2.71 13.18 10.93
CA THR A 232 2.36 14.42 10.21
C THR A 232 2.32 15.66 11.10
N ALA A 233 2.45 15.50 12.42
CA ALA A 233 2.56 16.63 13.33
C ALA A 233 3.96 17.25 13.21
N SER A 234 4.06 18.57 13.06
CA SER A 234 5.38 19.23 13.00
C SER A 234 6.16 19.03 14.30
N ASP A 235 7.49 18.91 14.23
CA ASP A 235 8.37 18.81 15.41
C ASP A 235 8.24 20.01 16.37
N ARG A 236 7.76 21.16 15.87
CA ARG A 236 7.45 22.35 16.71
C ARG A 236 6.25 22.13 17.63
N SER A 237 5.37 21.19 17.28
CA SER A 237 4.14 20.88 18.01
C SER A 237 4.20 19.55 18.78
N SER A 238 5.08 18.62 18.40
CA SER A 238 5.27 17.37 19.15
C SER A 238 6.05 17.64 20.44
N ARG A 239 5.39 17.43 21.59
CA ARG A 239 6.04 17.46 22.91
C ARG A 239 6.71 16.11 23.23
N SER A 240 7.24 15.41 22.22
CA SER A 240 7.83 14.08 22.41
C SER A 240 9.35 14.14 22.51
N SER A 241 9.91 13.25 23.32
CA SER A 241 11.34 13.04 23.43
C SER A 241 11.91 12.19 22.30
N GLY A 242 11.10 11.36 21.63
CA GLY A 242 11.50 10.49 20.52
C GLY A 242 10.29 10.03 19.72
N ASP A 243 10.49 9.14 18.75
CA ASP A 243 9.42 8.49 17.98
C ASP A 243 8.65 7.47 18.84
N ILE A 244 9.35 6.81 19.77
CA ILE A 244 8.78 5.91 20.77
C ILE A 244 9.26 6.34 22.15
N GLU A 245 8.35 6.32 23.13
CA GLU A 245 8.64 6.69 24.52
C GLU A 245 8.10 5.60 25.47
N ILE A 246 8.95 5.20 26.41
CA ILE A 246 8.65 4.21 27.44
C ILE A 246 8.83 4.86 28.80
N PHE A 247 7.80 4.84 29.62
CA PHE A 247 7.81 5.40 30.97
C PHE A 247 7.90 4.30 32.01
N LYS A 248 8.57 4.57 33.12
CA LYS A 248 8.59 3.72 34.31
C LYS A 248 8.45 4.61 35.53
N ASP A 249 7.42 4.37 36.34
CA ASP A 249 7.12 5.19 37.52
C ASP A 249 7.07 6.70 37.19
N GLU A 250 6.33 7.07 36.14
CA GLU A 250 6.18 8.43 35.59
C GLU A 250 7.47 9.08 35.04
N LYS A 251 8.62 8.40 35.13
CA LYS A 251 9.88 8.86 34.53
C LYS A 251 10.06 8.30 33.13
N LEU A 252 10.56 9.12 32.22
CA LEU A 252 10.92 8.67 30.89
C LEU A 252 12.10 7.70 30.98
N PHE A 253 11.83 6.41 30.83
CA PHE A 253 12.82 5.35 30.98
C PHE A 253 13.66 5.23 29.70
N GLU A 254 13.01 5.04 28.56
CA GLU A 254 13.69 4.98 27.27
C GLU A 254 12.97 5.84 26.23
N ALA A 255 13.74 6.58 25.44
CA ALA A 255 13.27 7.24 24.23
C ALA A 255 14.00 6.66 23.03
N ILE A 256 13.28 6.43 21.94
CA ILE A 256 13.84 5.85 20.72
C ILE A 256 13.55 6.79 19.55
N GLU A 257 14.61 7.18 18.85
CA GLU A 257 14.57 7.94 17.61
C GLU A 257 14.93 7.00 16.44
N ILE A 258 14.07 6.95 15.44
CA ILE A 258 14.20 6.06 14.30
C ILE A 258 14.34 6.90 13.04
N LYS A 259 15.39 6.61 12.28
CA LYS A 259 15.68 7.28 11.01
C LYS A 259 15.77 6.26 9.89
N LEU A 260 15.02 6.51 8.82
CA LEU A 260 15.08 5.73 7.60
C LEU A 260 15.87 6.52 6.56
N ASP A 261 16.89 5.90 5.98
CA ASP A 261 17.76 6.45 4.92
C ASP A 261 18.49 7.75 5.28
N ILE A 262 18.72 7.97 6.58
CA ILE A 262 19.46 9.13 7.10
C ILE A 262 20.64 8.61 7.93
N PRO A 263 21.89 8.92 7.52
CA PRO A 263 23.09 8.62 8.30
C PRO A 263 23.06 9.27 9.68
N ILE A 264 23.76 8.64 10.63
CA ILE A 264 23.90 9.20 11.97
C ILE A 264 25.11 10.12 11.97
N SER A 265 24.84 11.43 11.96
CA SER A 265 25.83 12.52 12.01
C SER A 265 25.91 13.17 13.39
N ALA A 266 26.99 13.89 13.66
CA ALA A 266 27.17 14.68 14.87
C ALA A 266 26.09 15.74 15.04
N ASN A 267 25.56 16.29 13.93
CA ASN A 267 24.42 17.21 13.98
C ASN A 267 23.14 16.52 14.47
N LEU A 268 22.87 15.28 14.03
CA LEU A 268 21.73 14.51 14.56
C LEU A 268 21.88 14.28 16.07
N ILE A 269 23.09 13.97 16.54
CA ILE A 269 23.35 13.77 17.97
C ILE A 269 23.19 15.07 18.78
N ARG A 270 23.51 16.24 18.21
CA ARG A 270 23.20 17.55 18.83
C ARG A 270 21.70 17.77 18.99
N ILE A 271 20.90 17.44 17.98
CA ILE A 271 19.43 17.53 18.06
C ILE A 271 18.91 16.59 19.16
N VAL A 272 19.45 15.37 19.24
CA VAL A 272 19.13 14.41 20.30
C VAL A 272 19.50 14.95 21.68
N LYS A 273 20.66 15.60 21.82
CA LYS A 273 21.09 16.28 23.06
C LYS A 273 20.08 17.33 23.51
N GLU A 274 19.54 18.14 22.61
CA GLU A 274 18.49 19.13 22.93
C GLU A 274 17.22 18.46 23.47
N LYS A 275 16.82 17.32 22.90
CA LYS A 275 15.68 16.54 23.41
C LYS A 275 15.98 15.95 24.79
N ILE A 276 17.16 15.38 24.99
CA ILE A 276 17.59 14.81 26.28
C ILE A 276 17.59 15.89 27.38
N LEU A 277 18.12 17.07 27.08
CA LEU A 277 18.12 18.22 27.99
C LEU A 277 16.71 18.62 28.45
N LYS A 278 15.73 18.50 27.55
CA LYS A 278 14.35 18.91 27.78
C LYS A 278 13.53 17.85 28.51
N PHE A 279 13.73 16.57 28.20
CA PHE A 279 12.85 15.48 28.63
C PHE A 279 13.50 14.51 29.63
N ASN A 280 14.82 14.58 29.79
CA ASN A 280 15.61 13.81 30.76
C ASN A 280 15.34 12.29 30.80
N PRO A 281 15.43 11.58 29.65
CA PRO A 281 15.32 10.13 29.61
C PRO A 281 16.51 9.44 30.30
N VAL A 282 16.29 8.22 30.82
CA VAL A 282 17.39 7.39 31.35
C VAL A 282 18.27 6.84 30.23
N ARG A 283 17.66 6.36 29.13
CA ARG A 283 18.37 5.95 27.91
C ARG A 283 17.73 6.54 26.66
N TYR A 284 18.57 6.82 25.68
CA TYR A 284 18.14 7.33 24.38
C TYR A 284 18.75 6.49 23.26
N TYR A 285 17.90 5.81 22.49
CA TYR A 285 18.32 5.03 21.33
C TYR A 285 18.20 5.85 20.06
N VAL A 286 19.24 5.85 19.24
CA VAL A 286 19.23 6.43 17.88
C VAL A 286 19.48 5.32 16.89
N LEU A 287 18.45 4.97 16.12
CA LEU A 287 18.47 3.82 15.23
C LEU A 287 18.35 4.26 13.78
N SER A 288 19.22 3.73 12.91
CA SER A 288 19.17 4.00 11.47
C SER A 288 19.42 2.74 10.63
N ASN A 289 18.91 2.68 9.40
CA ASN A 289 19.35 1.67 8.43
C ASN A 289 20.61 2.10 7.66
N SER A 290 21.04 3.33 7.84
CA SER A 290 22.23 3.91 7.21
C SER A 290 23.43 3.81 8.16
N ASN A 291 24.64 3.76 7.58
CA ASN A 291 25.87 3.72 8.37
C ASN A 291 26.07 5.03 9.15
N ILE A 292 26.87 4.95 10.22
CA ILE A 292 27.42 6.12 10.90
C ILE A 292 28.37 6.84 9.93
N GLU A 293 28.37 8.16 9.93
CA GLU A 293 29.35 8.93 9.15
C GLU A 293 30.74 8.74 9.80
N GLU A 294 31.56 7.85 9.22
CA GLU A 294 32.87 7.46 9.79
C GLU A 294 33.79 8.66 10.04
N SER A 295 33.70 9.70 9.20
CA SER A 295 34.44 10.96 9.37
C SER A 295 34.08 11.73 10.63
N GLU A 296 32.88 11.51 11.19
CA GLU A 296 32.36 12.23 12.35
C GLU A 296 32.37 11.38 13.64
N LEU A 297 32.86 10.13 13.58
CA LEU A 297 32.79 9.17 14.68
C LEU A 297 33.39 9.71 15.99
N THR A 298 34.56 10.36 15.92
CA THR A 298 35.22 10.96 17.10
C THR A 298 34.39 12.07 17.73
N GLU A 299 33.70 12.86 16.92
CA GLU A 299 32.85 13.95 17.40
C GLU A 299 31.56 13.41 18.03
N ILE A 300 30.96 12.40 17.39
CA ILE A 300 29.80 11.66 17.91
C ILE A 300 30.13 11.05 19.28
N ASP A 301 31.27 10.36 19.41
CA ASP A 301 31.70 9.74 20.67
C ASP A 301 31.91 10.78 21.77
N HIS A 302 32.50 11.93 21.43
CA HIS A 302 32.65 13.05 22.36
C HIS A 302 31.28 13.57 22.83
N LEU A 303 30.33 13.79 21.92
CA LEU A 303 28.98 14.25 22.27
C LEU A 303 28.24 13.26 23.17
N ILE A 304 28.31 11.96 22.87
CA ILE A 304 27.69 10.90 23.69
C ILE A 304 28.28 10.89 25.10
N LYS A 305 29.62 10.97 25.18
CA LYS A 305 30.32 11.03 26.47
C LYS A 305 29.91 12.26 27.27
N GLU A 306 29.86 13.42 26.62
CA GLU A 306 29.43 14.67 27.26
C GLU A 306 27.99 14.55 27.80
N ILE A 307 27.06 14.00 27.01
CA ILE A 307 25.66 13.79 27.43
C ILE A 307 25.59 12.91 28.69
N TYR A 308 26.36 11.82 28.72
CA TYR A 308 26.40 10.94 29.89
C TYR A 308 26.98 11.63 31.12
N GLU A 309 28.12 12.34 30.97
CA GLU A 309 28.79 13.01 32.08
C GLU A 309 27.96 14.18 32.65
N THR A 310 27.21 14.88 31.81
CA THR A 310 26.43 16.07 32.21
C THR A 310 24.99 15.77 32.60
N HIS A 311 24.37 14.75 32.01
CA HIS A 311 22.93 14.45 32.20
C HIS A 311 22.65 13.02 32.66
N GLY A 312 23.64 12.13 32.71
CA GLY A 312 23.48 10.73 33.12
C GLY A 312 22.71 9.86 32.12
N CYS A 313 22.24 10.43 31.01
CA CYS A 313 21.52 9.71 29.96
C CYS A 313 22.51 8.87 29.13
N GLN A 314 22.22 7.59 28.95
CA GLN A 314 22.99 6.71 28.06
C GLN A 314 22.45 6.82 26.64
N VAL A 315 23.25 7.35 25.71
CA VAL A 315 22.92 7.38 24.28
C VAL A 315 23.47 6.12 23.60
N ILE A 316 22.62 5.38 22.89
CA ILE A 316 22.97 4.14 22.22
C ILE A 316 22.65 4.28 20.73
N ILE A 317 23.67 4.12 19.89
CA ILE A 317 23.55 4.15 18.44
C ILE A 317 23.59 2.71 17.90
N ASN A 318 22.64 2.34 17.03
CA ASN A 318 22.66 1.03 16.36
C ASN A 318 21.89 1.01 15.04
N GLY A 319 21.99 -0.11 14.31
CA GLY A 319 21.22 -0.39 13.11
C GLY A 319 19.79 -0.85 13.40
N LEU A 320 18.82 -0.54 12.52
CA LEU A 320 17.43 -1.02 12.65
C LEU A 320 17.35 -2.56 12.64
N ILE A 321 17.90 -3.19 11.59
CA ILE A 321 17.82 -4.65 11.41
C ILE A 321 18.60 -5.44 12.48
N PRO A 322 19.85 -5.09 12.83
CA PRO A 322 20.55 -5.75 13.93
C PRO A 322 19.77 -5.68 15.25
N THR A 323 19.18 -4.52 15.57
CA THR A 323 18.41 -4.34 16.81
C THR A 323 17.16 -5.21 16.83
N LEU A 324 16.37 -5.21 15.75
CA LEU A 324 15.19 -6.08 15.62
C LEU A 324 15.57 -7.56 15.75
N LYS A 325 16.66 -7.99 15.11
CA LYS A 325 17.13 -9.38 15.19
C LYS A 325 17.47 -9.80 16.62
N TYR A 326 18.09 -8.90 17.40
CA TYR A 326 18.35 -9.16 18.82
C TYR A 326 17.07 -9.20 19.65
N TYR A 327 16.11 -8.31 19.40
CA TYR A 327 14.86 -8.28 20.14
C TYR A 327 13.98 -9.49 19.85
N PHE A 328 13.90 -9.95 18.60
CA PHE A 328 13.18 -11.19 18.28
C PHE A 328 13.71 -12.42 19.02
N ARG A 329 15.01 -12.47 19.31
CA ARG A 329 15.61 -13.55 20.11
C ARG A 329 15.11 -13.56 21.56
N LEU A 330 14.59 -12.44 22.05
CA LEU A 330 14.12 -12.29 23.42
C LEU A 330 12.62 -12.56 23.59
N LEU A 331 11.87 -12.61 22.49
CA LEU A 331 10.43 -12.88 22.54
C LEU A 331 10.15 -14.35 22.76
N ASP A 332 9.02 -14.65 23.39
CA ASP A 332 8.49 -16.00 23.54
C ASP A 332 8.15 -16.62 22.18
N ASP A 333 7.55 -15.84 21.28
CA ASP A 333 7.25 -16.27 19.92
C ASP A 333 7.24 -15.10 18.90
N THR A 334 7.54 -15.43 17.64
CA THR A 334 7.61 -14.48 16.51
C THR A 334 6.26 -14.22 15.84
N VAL A 335 5.25 -15.06 16.09
CA VAL A 335 3.92 -14.98 15.49
C VAL A 335 3.14 -13.81 16.09
N SER A 336 3.20 -13.68 17.41
CA SER A 336 2.61 -12.59 18.18
C SER A 336 3.07 -11.23 17.66
N PHE A 337 4.36 -11.11 17.32
CA PHE A 337 4.86 -9.92 16.63
C PHE A 337 4.24 -9.73 15.26
N PHE A 338 4.25 -10.76 14.41
CA PHE A 338 3.75 -10.66 13.05
C PHE A 338 2.28 -10.21 13.01
N ASP A 339 1.45 -10.83 13.84
CA ASP A 339 0.01 -10.55 13.90
C ASP A 339 -0.26 -9.11 14.37
N LYS A 340 0.36 -8.67 15.47
CA LYS A 340 0.22 -7.29 15.97
C LYS A 340 0.79 -6.27 14.98
N TYR A 341 1.94 -6.56 14.36
CA TYR A 341 2.59 -5.66 13.41
C TYR A 341 1.72 -5.45 12.18
N GLN A 342 1.19 -6.54 11.62
CA GLN A 342 0.25 -6.51 10.52
C GLN A 342 -1.01 -5.70 10.86
N GLU A 343 -1.64 -5.96 12.01
CA GLU A 343 -2.85 -5.25 12.40
C GLU A 343 -2.61 -3.74 12.47
N LYS A 344 -1.53 -3.32 13.14
CA LYS A 344 -1.16 -1.91 13.24
C LYS A 344 -0.84 -1.29 11.88
N LEU A 345 -0.06 -1.98 11.05
CA LEU A 345 0.34 -1.47 9.74
C LEU A 345 -0.85 -1.32 8.79
N LEU A 346 -1.75 -2.29 8.76
CA LEU A 346 -2.94 -2.25 7.92
C LEU A 346 -4.01 -1.28 8.47
N GLY A 347 -4.07 -1.10 9.79
CA GLY A 347 -4.96 -0.16 10.47
C GLY A 347 -4.49 1.30 10.44
N ASP A 348 -3.22 1.57 10.18
CA ASP A 348 -2.67 2.93 10.23
C ASP A 348 -3.24 3.83 9.12
N SER A 349 -3.72 5.01 9.52
CA SER A 349 -4.36 5.98 8.63
C SER A 349 -3.39 6.89 7.86
N GLU A 350 -2.14 7.00 8.30
CA GLU A 350 -1.10 7.77 7.61
C GLU A 350 -0.39 6.94 6.53
N LEU A 351 -0.43 5.62 6.64
CA LEU A 351 0.03 4.72 5.59
C LEU A 351 -0.98 4.66 4.42
N LEU A 352 -0.50 5.08 3.25
CA LEU A 352 -1.20 4.92 1.97
C LEU A 352 -1.37 3.44 1.58
N ALA A 353 -2.34 3.19 0.70
CA ALA A 353 -2.63 1.85 0.15
C ALA A 353 -1.38 1.15 -0.41
N THR A 354 -0.52 1.88 -1.14
CA THR A 354 0.73 1.32 -1.70
C THR A 354 1.64 0.68 -0.65
N HIS A 355 1.73 1.25 0.56
CA HIS A 355 2.55 0.66 1.64
C HIS A 355 1.98 -0.68 2.12
N LYS A 356 0.64 -0.76 2.20
CA LYS A 356 -0.10 -1.94 2.63
C LYS A 356 -0.04 -3.05 1.56
N GLU A 357 -0.15 -2.68 0.29
CA GLU A 357 -0.01 -3.58 -0.87
C GLU A 357 1.39 -4.23 -0.91
N ILE A 358 2.45 -3.42 -0.75
CA ILE A 358 3.82 -3.93 -0.74
C ILE A 358 4.08 -4.82 0.47
N PHE A 359 3.57 -4.47 1.67
CA PHE A 359 3.65 -5.36 2.83
C PHE A 359 3.07 -6.74 2.52
N GLN A 360 1.84 -6.78 1.99
CA GLN A 360 1.16 -8.04 1.69
C GLN A 360 1.94 -8.87 0.68
N ARG A 361 2.42 -8.25 -0.41
CA ARG A 361 3.27 -8.92 -1.39
C ARG A 361 4.53 -9.52 -0.75
N LEU A 362 5.23 -8.76 0.09
CA LEU A 362 6.44 -9.23 0.75
C LEU A 362 6.16 -10.37 1.75
N VAL A 363 4.98 -10.41 2.37
CA VAL A 363 4.58 -11.57 3.20
C VAL A 363 4.51 -12.85 2.35
N TYR A 364 3.96 -12.79 1.14
CA TYR A 364 3.97 -13.95 0.23
C TYR A 364 5.40 -14.35 -0.17
N ASP A 365 6.22 -13.37 -0.54
CA ASP A 365 7.59 -13.59 -1.02
C ASP A 365 8.50 -14.16 0.09
N CYS A 366 8.41 -13.62 1.30
CA CYS A 366 9.32 -13.96 2.41
C CYS A 366 8.81 -15.10 3.29
N LEU A 367 7.49 -15.20 3.54
CA LEU A 367 6.95 -16.14 4.54
C LEU A 367 6.25 -17.36 3.90
N LYS A 368 5.62 -17.22 2.73
CA LYS A 368 4.86 -18.34 2.12
C LYS A 368 5.66 -19.24 1.19
N GLN A 369 6.73 -18.76 0.56
CA GLN A 369 7.59 -19.61 -0.28
C GLN A 369 8.32 -20.71 0.53
N ASN A 370 8.50 -20.52 1.84
CA ASN A 370 9.16 -21.48 2.73
C ASN A 370 8.24 -22.61 3.25
N SER A 371 6.99 -22.69 2.78
CA SER A 371 6.01 -23.73 3.15
C SER A 371 5.97 -24.94 2.20
N ILE A 372 6.88 -25.01 1.22
CA ILE A 372 6.99 -26.19 0.35
C ILE A 372 8.02 -27.15 0.93
N TYR A 373 7.54 -28.12 1.72
CA TYR A 373 8.18 -29.43 1.88
C TYR A 373 7.12 -30.51 2.10
#